data_AF-A0AAU6EE99-F1
#
_entry.id   AF-A0AAU6EE99-F1
#
_cell.length_a   1.000
_cell.length_b   1.000
_cell.length_c   1.000
_cell.angle_alpha   90.00
_cell.angle_beta   90.00
_cell.angle_gamma   90.00
#
_symmetry.space_group_name_H-M   'P 1'
#
loop_
_entity.id
_entity.type
_entity.pdbx_description
1 polymer ?
#
loop_
_entity_poly.entity_id
_entity_poly.type
_entity_poly.pdbx_seq_one_letter_code
_entity_poly.pdbx_strand_id
1 'polypeptide(L)'
;MSTPVASQARGGQLPRRRIPARWIAVALATALLAAIGFSTQYRPAESVAAGPRRFDPTVYGARTYEDKVVPVVERKAVELPVLVRAMTDDMKGAEKQYGVRQGNGPYNFAVKGTGTAGAVESGLMPVAVRGLPPHTRVSLQVGPVINGTALRDVVGFITFEQFLNQVEYADAATALNDQMREKLLKHLDAPGLKGKKISFVGAFSFLTPSVVTITPVSIKETS
;
A
#
# COMPACT_ATOMS: atom_id res chain seq x y z
N MET A 1 2.68 72.07 -76.89
CA MET A 1 1.33 71.63 -76.48
C MET A 1 1.43 70.21 -75.93
N SER A 2 0.72 69.98 -74.81
CA SER A 2 0.28 68.68 -74.27
C SER A 2 1.21 67.87 -73.34
N THR A 3 0.98 68.03 -72.03
CA THR A 3 1.11 67.04 -70.93
C THR A 3 0.14 65.85 -71.10
N PRO A 4 0.07 64.81 -70.22
CA PRO A 4 0.99 64.29 -69.17
C PRO A 4 1.17 62.73 -69.25
N VAL A 5 1.79 62.09 -68.25
CA VAL A 5 1.20 61.01 -67.40
C VAL A 5 2.29 60.30 -66.58
N ALA A 6 2.13 60.34 -65.26
CA ALA A 6 2.80 59.46 -64.31
C ALA A 6 2.11 58.08 -64.28
N SER A 7 2.87 56.99 -64.15
CA SER A 7 2.28 55.69 -63.79
C SER A 7 3.16 54.93 -62.80
N GLN A 8 2.55 54.63 -61.65
CA GLN A 8 3.12 53.93 -60.51
C GLN A 8 3.54 52.50 -60.87
N ALA A 9 4.74 52.09 -60.45
CA ALA A 9 5.13 50.69 -60.42
C ALA A 9 4.38 49.98 -59.28
N ARG A 10 3.38 49.16 -59.64
CA ARG A 10 2.70 48.23 -58.73
C ARG A 10 3.65 47.06 -58.41
N GLY A 11 3.82 46.77 -57.12
CA GLY A 11 4.52 45.58 -56.65
C GLY A 11 3.87 44.30 -57.19
N GLY A 12 4.66 43.50 -57.90
CA GLY A 12 4.27 42.16 -58.32
C GLY A 12 4.29 41.21 -57.12
N GLN A 13 3.12 40.79 -56.65
CA GLN A 13 2.99 39.61 -55.81
C GLN A 13 3.38 38.37 -56.64
N LEU A 14 4.42 37.65 -56.21
CA LEU A 14 4.82 36.38 -56.81
C LEU A 14 3.65 35.37 -56.76
N PRO A 15 3.41 34.60 -57.83
CA PRO A 15 2.31 33.64 -57.87
C PRO A 15 2.56 32.51 -56.86
N ARG A 16 1.76 32.46 -55.79
CA ARG A 16 1.68 31.29 -54.90
C ARG A 16 1.10 30.11 -55.67
N ARG A 17 1.95 29.22 -56.18
CA ARG A 17 1.55 27.90 -56.69
C ARG A 17 0.79 27.17 -55.59
N ARG A 18 -0.52 27.01 -55.76
CA ARG A 18 -1.36 26.22 -54.85
C ARG A 18 -1.11 24.74 -55.12
N ILE A 19 -0.40 24.07 -54.22
CA ILE A 19 -0.21 22.62 -54.28
C ILE A 19 -1.59 21.97 -54.07
N PRO A 20 -2.02 21.03 -54.93
CA PRO A 20 -3.29 20.35 -54.77
C PRO A 20 -3.36 19.62 -53.42
N ALA A 21 -4.48 19.72 -52.70
CA ALA A 21 -4.66 19.13 -51.38
C ALA A 21 -4.33 17.62 -51.31
N ARG A 22 -4.55 16.88 -52.41
CA ARG A 22 -4.18 15.47 -52.55
C ARG A 22 -2.68 15.21 -52.35
N TRP A 23 -1.81 16.11 -52.83
CA TRP A 23 -0.36 15.94 -52.69
C TRP A 23 0.12 16.25 -51.27
N ILE A 24 -0.54 17.19 -50.59
CA ILE A 24 -0.31 17.47 -49.17
C ILE A 24 -0.72 16.27 -48.31
N ALA A 25 -1.89 15.68 -48.60
CA ALA A 25 -2.37 14.49 -47.90
C ALA A 25 -1.45 13.29 -48.08
N VAL A 26 -0.94 13.05 -49.30
CA VAL A 26 0.04 11.99 -49.57
C VAL A 26 1.34 12.24 -48.79
N ALA A 27 1.88 13.45 -48.83
CA ALA A 27 3.10 13.79 -48.09
C ALA A 27 2.95 13.60 -46.57
N LEU A 28 1.80 13.99 -46.01
CA LEU A 28 1.47 13.78 -44.60
C LEU A 28 1.35 12.30 -44.24
N ALA A 29 0.68 11.50 -45.07
CA ALA A 29 0.55 10.06 -44.85
C ALA A 29 1.92 9.37 -44.90
N THR A 30 2.77 9.74 -45.85
CA THR A 30 4.13 9.20 -45.95
C THR A 30 5.00 9.62 -44.75
N ALA A 31 4.91 10.88 -44.32
CA ALA A 31 5.62 11.35 -43.13
C ALA A 31 5.15 10.63 -41.86
N LEU A 32 3.85 10.36 -41.73
CA LEU A 32 3.29 9.61 -40.61
C LEU A 32 3.77 8.16 -40.59
N LEU A 33 3.76 7.47 -41.74
CA LEU A 33 4.26 6.10 -41.85
C LEU A 33 5.77 6.01 -41.57
N ALA A 34 6.55 6.99 -42.03
CA ALA A 34 7.96 7.09 -41.70
C ALA A 34 8.18 7.34 -40.20
N ALA A 35 7.39 8.23 -39.58
CA ALA A 35 7.47 8.48 -38.15
C ALA A 35 7.13 7.23 -37.32
N ILE A 36 6.10 6.48 -37.71
CA ILE A 36 5.75 5.19 -37.09
C ILE A 36 6.89 4.19 -37.26
N GLY A 37 7.47 4.08 -38.47
CA GLY A 37 8.59 3.19 -38.74
C GLY A 37 9.85 3.54 -37.92
N PHE A 38 10.17 4.83 -37.78
CA PHE A 38 11.31 5.29 -36.98
C PHE A 38 11.05 5.26 -35.46
N SER A 39 9.80 5.43 -35.02
CA SER A 39 9.44 5.38 -33.59
C SER A 39 9.24 3.97 -33.06
N THR A 40 9.02 2.99 -33.95
CA THR A 40 8.76 1.60 -33.54
C THR A 40 10.07 0.84 -33.43
N GLN A 41 10.61 0.76 -32.21
CA GLN A 41 11.71 -0.16 -31.92
C GLN A 41 11.19 -1.59 -31.81
N TYR A 42 11.56 -2.45 -32.76
CA TYR A 42 11.36 -3.89 -32.64
C TYR A 42 12.35 -4.46 -31.62
N ARG A 43 11.85 -5.03 -30.51
CA ARG A 43 12.67 -5.77 -29.55
C ARG A 43 12.34 -7.26 -29.64
N PRO A 44 13.29 -8.12 -30.09
CA PRO A 44 13.06 -9.55 -30.15
C PRO A 44 12.84 -10.11 -28.74
N ALA A 45 11.95 -11.10 -28.61
CA ALA A 45 11.58 -11.71 -27.33
C ALA A 45 12.80 -12.23 -26.53
N GLU A 46 13.88 -12.55 -27.22
CA GLU A 46 15.16 -13.04 -26.67
C GLU A 46 16.00 -11.93 -26.01
N SER A 47 15.78 -10.65 -26.35
CA SER A 47 16.46 -9.50 -25.72
C SER A 47 15.92 -9.17 -24.31
N VAL A 48 14.88 -9.89 -23.86
CA VAL A 48 14.35 -9.86 -22.49
C VAL A 48 14.90 -11.04 -21.66
N ALA A 49 16.06 -11.59 -22.03
CA ALA A 49 16.82 -12.57 -21.25
C ALA A 49 17.48 -11.95 -19.99
N ALA A 50 16.67 -11.21 -19.25
CA ALA A 50 16.74 -10.86 -17.83
C ALA A 50 15.55 -9.91 -17.62
N GLY A 51 14.31 -10.45 -17.71
CA GLY A 51 13.13 -9.69 -17.31
C GLY A 51 13.33 -9.09 -15.90
N PRO A 52 12.65 -7.96 -15.57
CA PRO A 52 12.76 -7.36 -14.24
C PRO A 52 12.60 -8.46 -13.19
N ARG A 53 13.53 -8.48 -12.22
CA ARG A 53 13.61 -9.50 -11.16
C ARG A 53 12.21 -9.68 -10.58
N ARG A 54 11.54 -10.80 -10.89
CA ARG A 54 10.16 -11.05 -10.49
C ARG A 54 10.10 -11.00 -8.96
N PHE A 55 9.19 -10.19 -8.40
CA PHE A 55 9.00 -10.12 -6.96
C PHE A 55 8.70 -11.52 -6.41
N ASP A 56 9.45 -11.93 -5.38
CA ASP A 56 9.24 -13.17 -4.66
C ASP A 56 8.69 -12.83 -3.26
N PRO A 57 7.39 -13.01 -3.02
CA PRO A 57 6.77 -12.69 -1.74
C PRO A 57 7.37 -13.50 -0.58
N THR A 58 7.71 -14.76 -0.81
CA THR A 58 8.23 -15.67 0.23
C THR A 58 9.59 -15.18 0.72
N VAL A 59 10.49 -14.86 -0.21
CA VAL A 59 11.82 -14.31 0.12
C VAL A 59 11.71 -12.94 0.76
N TYR A 60 10.80 -12.09 0.25
CA TYR A 60 10.56 -10.77 0.83
C TYR A 60 10.09 -10.86 2.28
N GLY A 61 9.09 -11.68 2.56
CA GLY A 61 8.54 -11.90 3.90
C GLY A 61 9.63 -12.36 4.86
N ALA A 62 10.35 -13.43 4.52
CA ALA A 62 11.40 -14.00 5.36
C ALA A 62 12.51 -13.01 5.74
N ARG A 63 12.87 -12.09 4.83
CA ARG A 63 13.90 -11.05 5.06
C ARG A 63 13.41 -9.79 5.76
N THR A 64 12.10 -9.57 5.81
CA THR A 64 11.52 -8.29 6.21
C THR A 64 10.75 -8.40 7.52
N TYR A 65 10.08 -9.52 7.76
CA TYR A 65 9.19 -9.68 8.90
C TYR A 65 9.94 -9.53 10.24
N GLU A 66 10.86 -10.44 10.53
CA GLU A 66 11.49 -10.54 11.85
C GLU A 66 12.55 -9.44 12.07
N ASP A 67 13.36 -9.14 11.06
CA ASP A 67 14.46 -8.19 11.17
C ASP A 67 14.02 -6.71 11.10
N LYS A 68 12.88 -6.41 10.48
CA LYS A 68 12.47 -5.02 10.21
C LYS A 68 11.07 -4.68 10.71
N VAL A 69 10.08 -5.54 10.45
CA VAL A 69 8.68 -5.23 10.79
C VAL A 69 8.44 -5.37 12.29
N VAL A 70 8.80 -6.52 12.88
CA VAL A 70 8.58 -6.77 14.31
C VAL A 70 9.20 -5.67 15.20
N PRO A 71 10.48 -5.26 15.04
CA PRO A 71 11.08 -4.23 15.89
C PRO A 71 10.41 -2.86 15.74
N VAL A 72 9.89 -2.54 14.55
CA VAL A 72 9.16 -1.28 14.33
C VAL A 72 7.79 -1.32 14.98
N VAL A 73 7.07 -2.44 14.88
CA VAL A 73 5.78 -2.62 15.54
C VAL A 73 5.95 -2.51 17.06
N GLU A 74 6.92 -3.22 17.64
CA GLU A 74 7.19 -3.19 19.08
C GLU A 74 7.55 -1.79 19.59
N ARG A 75 8.43 -1.09 18.87
CA ARG A 75 8.86 0.26 19.25
C ARG A 75 7.73 1.29 19.13
N LYS A 76 6.87 1.17 18.12
CA LYS A 76 5.73 2.09 17.92
C LYS A 76 4.51 1.73 18.77
N ALA A 77 4.50 0.56 19.41
CA ALA A 77 3.32 0.05 20.09
C ALA A 77 2.89 0.95 21.25
N VAL A 78 1.67 1.48 21.15
CA VAL A 78 1.01 2.28 22.19
C VAL A 78 0.14 1.37 23.05
N GLU A 79 0.01 1.66 24.34
CA GLU A 79 -0.95 0.95 25.20
C GLU A 79 -2.37 1.10 24.65
N LEU A 80 -3.05 -0.02 24.39
CA LEU A 80 -4.36 0.00 23.73
C LEU A 80 -5.39 0.90 24.43
N PRO A 81 -5.51 0.91 25.78
CA PRO A 81 -6.43 1.83 26.45
C PRO A 81 -6.07 3.30 26.28
N VAL A 82 -4.80 3.64 26.15
CA VAL A 82 -4.34 5.01 25.90
C VAL A 82 -4.74 5.43 24.49
N LEU A 83 -4.50 4.57 23.50
CA LEU A 83 -4.85 4.87 22.11
C LEU A 83 -6.36 5.03 21.92
N VAL A 84 -7.16 4.10 22.45
CA VAL A 84 -8.63 4.14 22.29
C VAL A 84 -9.24 5.37 22.96
N ARG A 85 -8.72 5.79 24.12
CA ARG A 85 -9.13 7.06 24.75
C ARG A 85 -8.75 8.25 23.89
N ALA A 86 -7.51 8.33 23.42
CA ALA A 86 -7.07 9.41 22.54
C ALA A 86 -7.94 9.51 21.28
N MET A 87 -8.30 8.38 20.66
CA MET A 87 -9.21 8.34 19.50
C MET A 87 -10.62 8.81 19.84
N THR A 88 -11.10 8.55 21.06
CA THR A 88 -12.42 8.99 21.53
C THR A 88 -12.45 10.49 21.81
N ASP A 89 -11.37 11.02 22.40
CA ASP A 89 -11.26 12.41 22.81
C ASP A 89 -10.94 13.34 21.61
N ASP A 90 -9.94 12.99 20.80
CA ASP A 90 -9.55 13.68 19.57
C ASP A 90 -9.01 12.69 18.53
N MET A 91 -9.91 12.23 17.66
CA MET A 91 -9.56 11.30 16.59
C MET A 91 -8.41 11.83 15.70
N LYS A 92 -8.46 13.10 15.29
CA LYS A 92 -7.45 13.65 14.36
C LYS A 92 -6.09 13.79 15.04
N GLY A 93 -6.09 14.18 16.32
CA GLY A 93 -4.89 14.20 17.15
C GLY A 93 -4.28 12.81 17.30
N ALA A 94 -5.10 11.79 17.60
CA ALA A 94 -4.64 10.41 17.73
C ALA A 94 -4.09 9.85 16.41
N GLU A 95 -4.76 10.11 15.29
CA GLU A 95 -4.29 9.75 13.94
C GLU A 95 -2.92 10.39 13.64
N LYS A 96 -2.75 11.68 13.95
CA LYS A 96 -1.49 12.40 13.73
C LYS A 96 -0.37 11.91 14.64
N GLN A 97 -0.68 11.58 15.90
CA GLN A 97 0.31 11.24 16.90
C GLN A 97 0.75 9.77 16.82
N TYR A 98 -0.19 8.86 16.59
CA TYR A 98 0.03 7.41 16.70
C TYR A 98 -0.22 6.66 15.39
N GLY A 99 -0.95 7.27 14.46
CA GLY A 99 -1.37 6.64 13.21
C GLY A 99 -0.29 6.70 12.15
N VAL A 100 -0.29 5.67 11.29
CA VAL A 100 0.50 5.60 10.07
C VAL A 100 -0.43 5.36 8.91
N ARG A 101 -0.32 6.18 7.86
CA ARG A 101 -1.18 6.12 6.69
C ARG A 101 -0.34 6.04 5.42
N GLN A 102 -0.68 5.09 4.55
CA GLN A 102 -0.08 4.97 3.22
C GLN A 102 -1.06 5.54 2.18
N GLY A 103 -0.64 6.60 1.49
CA GLY A 103 -1.47 7.30 0.51
C GLY A 103 -2.85 7.66 1.07
N ASN A 104 -3.90 7.21 0.38
CA ASN A 104 -5.29 7.43 0.78
C ASN A 104 -5.89 6.29 1.61
N GLY A 105 -5.11 5.28 2.00
CA GLY A 105 -5.58 4.13 2.79
C GLY A 105 -6.02 4.49 4.22
N PRO A 106 -6.50 3.53 5.02
CA PRO A 106 -6.85 3.75 6.42
C PRO A 106 -5.61 4.08 7.26
N TYR A 107 -5.81 4.70 8.43
CA TYR A 107 -4.76 4.78 9.44
C TYR A 107 -4.51 3.42 10.08
N ASN A 108 -3.26 3.12 10.34
CA ASN A 108 -2.79 1.89 10.96
C ASN A 108 -2.06 2.23 12.26
N PHE A 109 -2.26 1.41 13.27
CA PHE A 109 -1.76 1.68 14.61
C PHE A 109 -1.05 0.44 15.15
N ALA A 110 0.11 0.66 15.78
CA ALA A 110 0.79 -0.37 16.54
C ALA A 110 0.32 -0.27 17.99
N VAL A 111 -0.08 -1.41 18.57
CA VAL A 111 -0.60 -1.46 19.93
C VAL A 111 -0.02 -2.60 20.72
N LYS A 112 -0.01 -2.40 22.03
CA LYS A 112 0.28 -3.42 23.02
C LYS A 112 -0.73 -3.37 24.14
N GLY A 113 -0.81 -4.45 24.90
CA GLY A 113 -1.63 -4.48 26.09
C GLY A 113 -1.65 -5.85 26.75
N THR A 114 -2.40 -5.91 27.84
CA THR A 114 -2.67 -7.14 28.58
C THR A 114 -4.16 -7.35 28.71
N GLY A 115 -4.60 -8.61 28.63
CA GLY A 115 -6.00 -8.94 28.84
C GLY A 115 -6.23 -10.43 29.04
N THR A 116 -7.47 -10.81 29.30
CA THR A 116 -7.88 -12.21 29.43
C THR A 116 -8.33 -12.73 28.06
N ALA A 117 -7.73 -13.83 27.60
CA ALA A 117 -8.08 -14.46 26.34
C ALA A 117 -9.43 -15.19 26.42
N GLY A 118 -10.27 -15.01 25.41
CA GLY A 118 -11.54 -15.69 25.23
C GLY A 118 -11.41 -17.00 24.44
N ALA A 119 -12.54 -17.61 24.11
CA ALA A 119 -12.56 -18.76 23.21
C ALA A 119 -12.27 -18.31 21.77
N VAL A 120 -11.41 -19.04 21.07
CA VAL A 120 -11.12 -18.77 19.66
C VAL A 120 -12.33 -19.17 18.82
N GLU A 121 -12.83 -18.23 18.01
CA GLU A 121 -13.95 -18.44 17.10
C GLU A 121 -13.60 -17.86 15.73
N SER A 122 -13.77 -18.65 14.66
CA SER A 122 -13.48 -18.22 13.28
C SER A 122 -12.09 -17.60 13.09
N GLY A 123 -11.09 -18.11 13.81
CA GLY A 123 -9.71 -17.61 13.74
C GLY A 123 -9.45 -16.30 14.49
N LEU A 124 -10.41 -15.82 15.27
CA LEU A 124 -10.26 -14.65 16.14
C LEU A 124 -10.30 -15.09 17.59
N MET A 125 -9.35 -14.58 18.38
CA MET A 125 -9.34 -14.73 19.84
C MET A 125 -9.79 -13.42 20.47
N PRO A 126 -11.00 -13.32 21.03
CA PRO A 126 -11.42 -12.15 21.79
C PRO A 126 -10.49 -11.95 22.99
N VAL A 127 -10.18 -10.70 23.33
CA VAL A 127 -9.36 -10.37 24.51
C VAL A 127 -10.06 -9.32 25.35
N ALA A 128 -10.34 -9.66 26.60
CA ALA A 128 -10.88 -8.72 27.57
C ALA A 128 -9.76 -7.83 28.13
N VAL A 129 -9.64 -6.62 27.58
CA VAL A 129 -8.67 -5.61 28.02
C VAL A 129 -9.36 -4.61 28.95
N ARG A 130 -8.76 -4.38 30.12
CA ARG A 130 -9.31 -3.42 31.11
C ARG A 130 -9.09 -1.98 30.66
N GLY A 131 -10.00 -1.09 31.05
CA GLY A 131 -9.85 0.36 30.85
C GLY A 131 -10.30 0.88 29.48
N LEU A 132 -10.88 0.01 28.65
CA LEU A 132 -11.52 0.38 27.38
C LEU A 132 -12.95 0.89 27.58
N PRO A 133 -13.46 1.75 26.68
CA PRO A 133 -14.86 2.16 26.68
C PRO A 133 -15.82 0.96 26.57
N PRO A 134 -17.04 1.08 27.12
CA PRO A 134 -18.08 0.06 26.96
C PRO A 134 -18.27 -0.32 25.49
N HIS A 135 -18.55 -1.60 25.24
CA HIS A 135 -18.78 -2.18 23.90
C HIS A 135 -17.57 -2.19 22.94
N THR A 136 -16.37 -1.79 23.38
CA THR A 136 -15.15 -1.97 22.59
C THR A 136 -14.79 -3.44 22.53
N ARG A 137 -14.81 -4.02 21.32
CA ARG A 137 -14.42 -5.41 21.06
C ARG A 137 -12.98 -5.44 20.56
N VAL A 138 -12.14 -6.20 21.28
CA VAL A 138 -10.75 -6.44 20.90
C VAL A 138 -10.59 -7.92 20.57
N SER A 139 -10.01 -8.21 19.42
CA SER A 139 -9.71 -9.57 18.99
C SER A 139 -8.32 -9.67 18.39
N LEU A 140 -7.60 -10.75 18.67
CA LEU A 140 -6.34 -11.08 18.00
C LEU A 140 -6.62 -12.07 16.86
N GLN A 141 -6.05 -11.84 15.69
CA GLN A 141 -6.08 -12.80 14.59
C GLN A 141 -5.12 -13.96 14.91
N VAL A 142 -5.68 -15.14 15.19
CA VAL A 142 -4.95 -16.37 15.51
C VAL A 142 -5.35 -17.53 14.58
N GLY A 143 -6.07 -17.22 13.50
CA GLY A 143 -6.58 -18.19 12.54
C GLY A 143 -5.54 -18.67 11.54
N PRO A 144 -5.89 -19.69 10.74
CA PRO A 144 -5.02 -20.19 9.67
C PRO A 144 -4.84 -19.19 8.52
N VAL A 145 -5.77 -18.24 8.38
CA VAL A 145 -5.72 -17.16 7.39
C VAL A 145 -5.78 -15.84 8.13
N ILE A 146 -4.83 -14.97 7.85
CA ILE A 146 -4.70 -13.65 8.47
C ILE A 146 -5.00 -12.60 7.43
N ASN A 147 -6.02 -11.80 7.69
CA ASN A 147 -6.54 -10.84 6.73
C ASN A 147 -5.95 -9.44 6.95
N GLY A 148 -5.91 -8.68 5.86
CA GLY A 148 -5.54 -7.27 5.86
C GLY A 148 -4.04 -7.01 5.76
N THR A 149 -3.68 -5.74 5.82
CA THR A 149 -2.33 -5.23 5.52
C THR A 149 -1.68 -4.50 6.69
N ALA A 150 -2.24 -4.63 7.89
CA ALA A 150 -1.86 -3.85 9.07
C ALA A 150 -0.36 -3.89 9.37
N LEU A 151 0.28 -5.07 9.28
CA LEU A 151 1.73 -5.21 9.53
C LEU A 151 2.58 -4.46 8.51
N ARG A 152 2.18 -4.49 7.22
CA ARG A 152 2.88 -3.75 6.16
C ARG A 152 2.70 -2.24 6.33
N ASP A 153 1.49 -1.82 6.65
CA ASP A 153 1.14 -0.40 6.58
C ASP A 153 1.54 0.37 7.84
N VAL A 154 1.53 -0.27 9.01
CA VAL A 154 1.88 0.38 10.29
C VAL A 154 3.37 0.76 10.39
N VAL A 155 4.24 0.05 9.67
CA VAL A 155 5.68 0.30 9.80
C VAL A 155 6.11 1.59 9.10
N GLY A 156 5.35 2.04 8.11
CA GLY A 156 5.55 3.31 7.42
C GLY A 156 6.68 3.32 6.39
N PHE A 157 7.67 2.43 6.51
CA PHE A 157 8.79 2.35 5.57
C PHE A 157 8.53 1.46 4.35
N ILE A 158 7.49 0.61 4.38
CA ILE A 158 7.08 -0.20 3.23
C ILE A 158 6.04 0.61 2.48
N THR A 159 6.41 1.14 1.33
CA THR A 159 5.55 2.04 0.53
C THR A 159 5.34 1.45 -0.86
N PHE A 160 4.27 1.88 -1.54
CA PHE A 160 3.89 1.35 -2.85
C PHE A 160 4.99 1.53 -3.91
N GLU A 161 5.77 2.61 -3.82
CA GLU A 161 6.85 2.96 -4.75
C GLU A 161 8.00 1.93 -4.79
N GLN A 162 8.04 1.00 -3.84
CA GLN A 162 9.01 -0.10 -3.79
C GLN A 162 8.60 -1.30 -4.63
N PHE A 163 7.39 -1.30 -5.20
CA PHE A 163 6.78 -2.42 -5.90
C PHE A 163 6.35 -2.01 -7.30
N LEU A 164 6.34 -2.97 -8.24
CA LEU A 164 6.02 -2.69 -9.63
C LEU A 164 4.52 -2.37 -9.83
N ASN A 165 3.66 -2.99 -9.03
CA ASN A 165 2.21 -2.93 -9.19
C ASN A 165 1.49 -3.28 -7.89
N GLN A 166 0.16 -3.15 -7.91
CA GLN A 166 -0.69 -3.41 -6.75
C GLN A 166 -0.70 -4.87 -6.29
N VAL A 167 -0.46 -5.82 -7.21
CA VAL A 167 -0.40 -7.25 -6.89
C VAL A 167 0.84 -7.53 -6.04
N GLU A 168 2.02 -7.08 -6.47
CA GLU A 168 3.25 -7.24 -5.69
C GLU A 168 3.17 -6.56 -4.33
N TYR A 169 2.57 -5.37 -4.27
CA TYR A 169 2.39 -4.66 -3.00
C TYR A 169 1.45 -5.42 -2.05
N ALA A 170 0.36 -6.00 -2.57
CA ALA A 170 -0.56 -6.84 -1.80
C ALA A 170 0.12 -8.15 -1.35
N ASP A 171 0.86 -8.80 -2.25
CA ASP A 171 1.62 -10.01 -1.95
C ASP A 171 2.66 -9.78 -0.86
N ALA A 172 3.28 -8.60 -0.81
CA ALA A 172 4.17 -8.22 0.28
C ALA A 172 3.45 -8.19 1.65
N ALA A 173 2.20 -7.73 1.70
CA ALA A 173 1.41 -7.78 2.95
C ALA A 173 1.06 -9.22 3.33
N THR A 174 0.60 -10.03 2.36
CA THR A 174 0.29 -11.45 2.57
C THR A 174 1.52 -12.20 3.08
N ALA A 175 2.69 -11.98 2.49
CA ALA A 175 3.93 -12.61 2.91
C ALA A 175 4.32 -12.28 4.36
N LEU A 176 4.09 -11.04 4.81
CA LEU A 176 4.33 -10.66 6.21
C LEU A 176 3.36 -11.36 7.17
N ASN A 177 2.09 -11.48 6.78
CA ASN A 177 1.08 -12.22 7.54
C ASN A 177 1.41 -13.72 7.61
N ASP A 178 1.91 -14.31 6.53
CA ASP A 178 2.34 -15.71 6.50
C ASP A 178 3.56 -15.96 7.38
N GLN A 179 4.54 -15.05 7.39
CA GLN A 179 5.66 -15.13 8.33
C GLN A 179 5.20 -15.05 9.78
N MET A 180 4.28 -14.13 10.09
CA MET A 180 3.67 -14.06 11.42
C MET A 180 3.03 -15.39 11.80
N ARG A 181 2.23 -15.98 10.91
CA ARG A 181 1.58 -17.27 11.15
C ARG A 181 2.59 -18.38 11.40
N GLU A 182 3.61 -18.51 10.56
CA GLU A 182 4.64 -19.55 10.69
C GLU A 182 5.50 -19.39 11.95
N LYS A 183 5.84 -18.16 12.33
CA LYS A 183 6.77 -17.87 13.43
C LYS A 183 6.08 -17.77 14.79
N LEU A 184 4.86 -17.24 14.84
CA LEU A 184 4.12 -17.05 16.08
C LEU A 184 3.05 -18.13 16.25
N LEU A 185 2.10 -18.23 15.32
CA LEU A 185 0.88 -19.02 15.53
C LEU A 185 1.12 -20.53 15.48
N LYS A 186 2.08 -21.00 14.67
CA LYS A 186 2.43 -22.43 14.57
C LYS A 186 2.91 -23.02 15.89
N HIS A 187 3.48 -22.20 16.75
CA HIS A 187 4.01 -22.59 18.05
C HIS A 187 3.08 -22.21 19.22
N LEU A 188 1.93 -21.59 18.92
CA LEU A 188 0.99 -21.10 19.92
C LEU A 188 -0.19 -22.06 20.07
N ASP A 189 -0.40 -22.58 21.27
CA ASP A 189 -1.66 -23.26 21.62
C ASP A 189 -2.73 -22.20 21.92
N ALA A 190 -3.29 -21.60 20.87
CA ALA A 190 -4.31 -20.56 21.01
C ALA A 190 -5.58 -21.05 21.75
N PRO A 191 -6.11 -22.27 21.51
CA PRO A 191 -7.21 -22.81 22.32
C PRO A 191 -6.87 -22.93 23.82
N GLY A 192 -5.65 -23.32 24.16
CA GLY A 192 -5.17 -23.43 25.54
C GLY A 192 -5.05 -22.11 26.30
N LEU A 193 -5.07 -20.97 25.60
CA LEU A 193 -5.03 -19.64 26.23
C LEU A 193 -6.38 -19.19 26.79
N LYS A 194 -7.49 -19.88 26.48
CA LYS A 194 -8.83 -19.49 26.94
C LYS A 194 -8.86 -19.34 28.47
N GLY A 195 -9.31 -18.18 28.94
CA GLY A 195 -9.40 -17.82 30.35
C GLY A 195 -8.08 -17.34 30.98
N LYS A 196 -6.96 -17.47 30.27
CA LYS A 196 -5.64 -17.06 30.76
C LYS A 196 -5.39 -15.58 30.51
N LYS A 197 -4.51 -14.98 31.33
CA LYS A 197 -3.98 -13.65 31.07
C LYS A 197 -2.89 -13.73 30.01
N ILE A 198 -2.95 -12.84 29.05
CA ILE A 198 -1.95 -12.71 27.99
C ILE A 198 -1.49 -11.25 27.89
N SER A 199 -0.24 -11.08 27.49
CA SER A 199 0.29 -9.84 26.92
C SER A 199 0.40 -10.01 25.41
N PHE A 200 0.10 -8.95 24.67
CA PHE A 200 0.17 -8.96 23.22
C PHE A 200 0.79 -7.68 22.69
N VAL A 201 1.41 -7.79 21.52
CA VAL A 201 1.86 -6.67 20.70
C VAL A 201 1.42 -6.96 19.26
N GLY A 202 0.94 -5.96 18.55
CA GLY A 202 0.51 -6.13 17.17
C GLY A 202 0.12 -4.83 16.50
N ALA A 203 -0.49 -4.97 15.34
CA ALA A 203 -0.97 -3.85 14.54
C ALA A 203 -2.42 -4.04 14.12
N PHE A 204 -3.16 -2.94 13.94
CA PHE A 204 -4.47 -2.99 13.33
C PHE A 204 -4.69 -1.82 12.37
N SER A 205 -5.52 -2.05 11.37
CA SER A 205 -6.04 -0.99 10.49
C SER A 205 -7.33 -0.46 11.10
N PHE A 206 -7.44 0.86 11.24
CA PHE A 206 -8.63 1.48 11.81
C PHE A 206 -9.83 1.30 10.88
N LEU A 207 -10.92 0.78 11.45
CA LEU A 207 -12.20 0.63 10.77
C LEU A 207 -13.30 1.36 11.56
N THR A 208 -13.41 1.07 12.85
CA THR A 208 -14.31 1.78 13.79
C THR A 208 -13.64 1.90 15.16
N PRO A 209 -14.01 2.88 15.99
CA PRO A 209 -13.48 3.00 17.35
C PRO A 209 -13.82 1.80 18.27
N SER A 210 -14.92 1.08 17.98
CA SER A 210 -15.44 0.02 18.86
C SER A 210 -15.01 -1.39 18.44
N VAL A 211 -14.31 -1.56 17.32
CA VAL A 211 -13.85 -2.87 16.85
C VAL A 211 -12.37 -2.80 16.50
N VAL A 212 -11.56 -3.48 17.30
CA VAL A 212 -10.11 -3.54 17.17
C VAL A 212 -9.69 -4.97 16.87
N THR A 213 -9.40 -5.26 15.61
CA THR A 213 -8.90 -6.56 15.16
C THR A 213 -7.39 -6.46 14.93
N ILE A 214 -6.62 -7.06 15.83
CA ILE A 214 -5.17 -6.93 15.88
C ILE A 214 -4.53 -8.12 15.17
N THR A 215 -3.59 -7.83 14.27
CA THR A 215 -2.63 -8.80 13.75
C THR A 215 -1.42 -8.83 14.69
N PRO A 216 -1.26 -9.89 15.50
CA PRO A 216 -0.22 -9.92 16.54
C PRO A 216 1.17 -10.16 15.94
N VAL A 217 2.20 -9.59 16.55
CA VAL A 217 3.61 -9.98 16.35
C VAL A 217 4.18 -10.71 17.56
N SER A 218 3.51 -10.62 18.71
CA SER A 218 3.85 -11.35 19.92
C SER A 218 2.58 -11.61 20.74
N ILE A 219 2.45 -12.83 21.29
CA ILE A 219 1.46 -13.21 22.29
C ILE A 219 2.20 -14.01 23.36
N LYS A 220 2.09 -13.61 24.62
CA LYS A 220 2.74 -14.30 25.75
C LYS A 220 1.76 -14.48 26.90
N GLU A 221 1.63 -15.69 27.40
CA GLU A 221 0.92 -15.95 28.65
C GLU A 221 1.61 -15.19 29.80
N THR A 222 0.81 -14.54 30.64
CA THR A 222 1.29 -13.80 31.81
C THR A 222 0.73 -14.48 33.04
N SER A 223 1.61 -14.97 33.91
CA SER A 223 1.25 -15.58 35.20
C SER A 223 0.66 -14.56 36.18
#